data_AF-A0A964U216-F1
#
_entry.id   AF-A0A964U216-F1
#
_cell.length_a   1.000
_cell.length_b   1.000
_cell.length_c   1.000
_cell.angle_alpha   90.00
_cell.angle_beta   90.00
_cell.angle_gamma   90.00
#
_symmetry.space_group_name_H-M   'P 1'
#
loop_
_entity.id
_entity.type
_entity.pdbx_description
1 polymer ?
#
loop_
_entity_poly.entity_id
_entity_poly.type
_entity_poly.pdbx_seq_one_letter_code
_entity_poly.pdbx_strand_id
1 'polypeptide(L)'
;MLGLGAVSRKIFGTANDRVVKAVRPLVAKINALEPEFEAMPDDGLIAKTEELKARVAEGASLDDVLPEAFANCREGARRALGLRAFDVQLIGGIFLHQGNIAEMKTGEGKTLVATLPAYL
;
A
#
# COMPACT_ATOMS: atom_id res chain seq x y z
N MET A 1 -32.86 21.71 -7.45
CA MET A 1 -31.89 22.82 -7.56
C MET A 1 -30.60 22.37 -6.89
N LEU A 2 -29.54 22.09 -7.66
CA LEU A 2 -28.23 21.76 -7.08
C LEU A 2 -27.65 23.06 -6.49
N GLY A 3 -27.66 23.19 -5.15
CA GLY A 3 -27.11 24.37 -4.48
C GLY A 3 -25.61 24.51 -4.75
N LEU A 4 -25.07 25.74 -4.67
CA LEU A 4 -23.65 26.03 -4.93
C LEU A 4 -22.67 25.09 -4.20
N GLY A 5 -23.02 24.61 -3.01
CA GLY A 5 -22.22 23.64 -2.24
C GLY A 5 -22.12 22.24 -2.88
N ALA A 6 -23.13 21.81 -3.65
CA ALA A 6 -23.09 20.54 -4.36
C ALA A 6 -22.18 20.63 -5.60
N VAL A 7 -22.15 21.79 -6.26
CA VAL A 7 -21.29 22.06 -7.41
C VAL A 7 -19.83 22.18 -6.96
N SER A 8 -19.54 22.90 -5.88
CA SER A 8 -18.17 23.04 -5.36
C SER A 8 -17.60 21.71 -4.88
N ARG A 9 -18.37 20.86 -4.19
CA ARG A 9 -17.92 19.53 -3.76
C ARG A 9 -17.62 18.60 -4.94
N LYS A 10 -18.36 18.73 -6.05
CA LYS A 10 -18.13 17.93 -7.26
C LYS A 10 -16.83 18.32 -7.99
N ILE A 11 -16.45 19.59 -7.90
CA ILE A 11 -15.23 20.13 -8.53
C ILE A 11 -14.00 19.91 -7.64
N PHE A 12 -14.11 20.17 -6.33
CA PHE A 12 -12.96 20.16 -5.41
C PHE A 12 -12.84 18.90 -4.55
N GLY A 13 -13.81 17.98 -4.63
CA GLY A 13 -13.90 16.79 -3.80
C GLY A 13 -14.21 17.08 -2.33
N THR A 14 -14.25 16.01 -1.55
CA THR A 14 -14.37 16.02 -0.09
C THR A 14 -13.01 16.06 0.59
N ALA A 15 -12.99 16.26 1.91
CA ALA A 15 -11.76 16.11 2.70
C ALA A 15 -11.15 14.72 2.52
N ASN A 16 -11.97 13.67 2.57
CA ASN A 16 -11.53 12.28 2.37
C ASN A 16 -10.91 12.07 0.98
N ASP A 17 -11.51 12.65 -0.08
CA ASP A 17 -10.95 12.55 -1.43
C ASP A 17 -9.54 13.14 -1.51
N ARG A 18 -9.24 14.19 -0.73
CA ARG A 18 -7.91 14.80 -0.68
C ARG A 18 -6.91 13.90 0.05
N VAL A 19 -7.32 13.31 1.18
CA VAL A 19 -6.44 12.40 1.94
C VAL A 19 -6.14 11.14 1.11
N VAL A 20 -7.12 10.56 0.43
CA VAL A 20 -6.89 9.42 -0.48
C VAL A 20 -5.99 9.82 -1.67
N LYS A 21 -6.14 11.04 -2.21
CA LYS A 21 -5.25 11.53 -3.27
C LYS A 21 -3.81 11.70 -2.80
N ALA A 22 -3.59 12.05 -1.53
CA ALA A 22 -2.25 12.29 -0.97
C ALA A 22 -1.38 11.03 -0.96
N VAL A 23 -1.96 9.84 -0.85
CA VAL A 23 -1.22 8.55 -0.85
C VAL A 23 -0.98 7.96 -2.25
N ARG A 24 -1.61 8.50 -3.30
CA ARG A 24 -1.43 8.00 -4.68
C ARG A 24 0.02 8.00 -5.18
N PRO A 25 0.86 9.02 -4.88
CA PRO A 25 2.28 8.96 -5.25
C PRO A 25 3.00 7.79 -4.61
N LEU A 26 2.63 7.40 -3.39
CA LEU A 26 3.22 6.25 -2.69
C LEU A 26 2.81 4.93 -3.35
N VAL A 27 1.53 4.79 -3.71
CA VAL A 27 1.04 3.65 -4.51
C VAL A 27 1.77 3.55 -5.85
N ALA A 28 2.01 4.68 -6.53
CA ALA A 28 2.75 4.70 -7.78
C ALA A 28 4.21 4.23 -7.59
N LYS A 29 4.87 4.59 -6.48
CA LYS A 29 6.20 4.08 -6.13
C LYS A 29 6.19 2.56 -5.92
N ILE A 30 5.22 2.03 -5.18
CA ILE A 30 5.07 0.58 -4.97
C ILE A 30 4.87 -0.14 -6.31
N ASN A 31 3.99 0.38 -7.17
CA ASN A 31 3.71 -0.18 -8.50
C ASN A 31 4.93 -0.15 -9.43
N ALA A 32 5.75 0.91 -9.35
CA ALA A 32 6.97 1.02 -10.16
C ALA A 32 8.03 -0.04 -9.80
N LEU A 33 8.02 -0.55 -8.56
CA LEU A 33 8.91 -1.62 -8.10
C LEU A 33 8.47 -3.01 -8.57
N GLU A 34 7.23 -3.18 -9.03
CA GLU A 34 6.68 -4.49 -9.38
C GLU A 34 7.55 -5.32 -10.33
N PRO A 35 8.06 -4.78 -11.45
CA PRO A 35 8.85 -5.59 -12.37
C PRO A 35 10.16 -6.10 -11.74
N GLU A 36 10.73 -5.36 -10.80
CA GLU A 36 11.93 -5.75 -10.07
C GLU A 36 11.64 -6.95 -9.15
N PHE A 37 10.56 -6.87 -8.36
CA PHE A 37 10.17 -7.93 -7.44
C PHE A 37 9.64 -9.18 -8.17
N GLU A 38 8.90 -9.00 -9.27
CA GLU A 38 8.48 -10.12 -10.13
C GLU A 38 9.68 -10.93 -10.67
N ALA A 39 10.76 -10.23 -11.01
CA ALA A 39 11.97 -10.87 -11.54
C ALA A 39 12.84 -11.55 -10.47
N MET A 40 12.61 -11.27 -9.18
CA MET A 40 13.38 -11.89 -8.09
C MET A 40 13.04 -13.37 -7.94
N PRO A 41 14.02 -14.25 -7.70
CA PRO A 41 13.74 -15.60 -7.21
C PRO A 41 13.21 -15.59 -5.76
N ASP A 42 12.66 -16.71 -5.29
CA ASP A 42 12.03 -16.80 -3.96
C ASP A 42 13.01 -16.52 -2.81
N ASP A 43 14.25 -16.98 -2.92
CA ASP A 43 15.34 -16.66 -2.00
C ASP A 43 15.67 -15.15 -1.99
N GLY A 44 15.50 -14.47 -3.13
CA GLY A 44 15.60 -13.02 -3.24
C GLY A 44 14.55 -12.27 -2.40
N LEU A 45 13.28 -12.71 -2.41
CA LEU A 45 12.22 -12.11 -1.58
C LEU A 45 12.47 -12.30 -0.07
N ILE A 46 13.00 -13.47 0.31
CA ILE A 46 13.39 -13.76 1.69
C ILE A 46 14.56 -12.87 2.10
N ALA A 47 15.61 -12.79 1.27
CA ALA A 47 16.78 -11.94 1.53
C ALA A 47 16.41 -10.45 1.61
N LYS A 48 15.47 -9.98 0.79
CA LYS A 48 14.97 -8.60 0.86
C LYS A 48 14.35 -8.28 2.22
N THR A 49 13.68 -9.24 2.87
CA THR A 49 13.16 -9.04 4.23
C THR A 49 14.28 -8.75 5.22
N GLU A 50 15.40 -9.48 5.13
CA GLU A 50 16.54 -9.27 6.03
C GLU A 50 17.26 -7.94 5.74
N GLU A 51 17.35 -7.53 4.47
CA GLU A 51 17.85 -6.21 4.08
C GLU A 51 17.00 -5.06 4.67
N LEU A 52 15.66 -5.16 4.57
CA LEU A 52 14.75 -4.14 5.09
C LEU A 52 14.84 -4.06 6.62
N LYS A 53 14.91 -5.20 7.32
CA LYS A 53 15.13 -5.23 8.78
C LYS A 53 16.45 -4.57 9.17
N ALA A 54 17.53 -4.85 8.45
CA ALA A 54 18.84 -4.24 8.70
C ALA A 54 18.78 -2.71 8.53
N ARG A 55 18.17 -2.22 7.44
CA ARG A 55 18.00 -0.77 7.20
C ARG A 55 17.23 -0.08 8.31
N VAL A 56 16.15 -0.69 8.81
CA VAL A 56 15.39 -0.16 9.95
C VAL A 56 16.22 -0.17 11.23
N ALA A 57 16.97 -1.25 11.49
CA ALA A 57 17.88 -1.32 12.63
C ALA A 57 19.00 -0.27 12.59
N GLU A 58 19.42 0.12 11.39
CA GLU A 58 20.40 1.19 11.13
C GLU A 58 19.80 2.60 11.18
N GLY A 59 18.48 2.73 11.39
CA GLY A 59 17.81 3.99 11.67
C GLY A 59 16.89 4.51 10.55
N ALA A 60 16.68 3.75 9.47
CA ALA A 60 15.63 4.08 8.51
C ALA A 60 14.24 4.00 9.18
N SER A 61 13.35 4.94 8.87
CA SER A 61 11.97 4.86 9.34
C SER A 61 11.18 3.81 8.56
N LEU A 62 10.09 3.31 9.13
CA LEU A 62 9.17 2.42 8.41
C LEU A 62 8.60 3.07 7.15
N ASP A 63 8.39 4.40 7.16
CA ASP A 63 7.93 5.14 5.99
C ASP A 63 8.95 5.13 4.84
N ASP A 64 10.25 5.08 5.17
CA ASP A 64 11.32 5.03 4.17
C ASP A 64 11.36 3.68 3.45
N VAL A 65 11.08 2.59 4.17
CA VAL A 65 11.10 1.21 3.63
C VAL A 65 9.74 0.74 3.11
N LEU A 66 8.65 1.45 3.42
CA LEU A 66 7.28 1.08 3.06
C LEU A 66 7.11 0.71 1.58
N PRO A 67 7.60 1.48 0.59
CA PRO A 67 7.40 1.13 -0.82
C PRO A 67 7.94 -0.25 -1.18
N GLU A 68 9.15 -0.55 -0.71
CA GLU A 68 9.84 -1.82 -0.97
C GLU A 68 9.22 -2.95 -0.17
N ALA A 69 8.87 -2.72 1.10
CA ALA A 69 8.20 -3.71 1.93
C ALA A 69 6.83 -4.11 1.37
N PHE A 70 6.03 -3.14 0.91
CA PHE A 70 4.72 -3.41 0.31
C PHE A 70 4.86 -4.12 -1.05
N ALA A 71 5.87 -3.77 -1.86
CA ALA A 71 6.16 -4.48 -3.09
C ALA A 71 6.57 -5.95 -2.82
N ASN A 72 7.44 -6.17 -1.83
CA ASN A 72 7.88 -7.51 -1.40
C ASN A 72 6.72 -8.35 -0.90
N CYS A 73 5.91 -7.81 0.01
CA CYS A 73 4.75 -8.50 0.57
C CYS A 73 3.71 -8.81 -0.51
N ARG A 74 3.46 -7.88 -1.44
CA ARG A 74 2.52 -8.08 -2.55
C ARG A 74 2.97 -9.22 -3.46
N GLU A 75 4.26 -9.29 -3.81
CA GLU A 75 4.78 -10.38 -4.62
C GLU A 75 4.75 -11.71 -3.85
N GLY A 76 5.09 -11.71 -2.56
CA GLY A 76 4.93 -12.88 -1.69
C GLY A 76 3.49 -13.41 -1.65
N ALA A 77 2.50 -12.52 -1.53
CA ALA A 77 1.09 -12.89 -1.59
C ALA A 77 0.67 -13.43 -2.96
N ARG A 78 1.19 -12.86 -4.05
CA ARG A 78 0.96 -13.37 -5.40
C ARG A 78 1.48 -14.79 -5.55
N ARG A 79 2.70 -15.09 -5.08
CA ARG A 79 3.30 -16.43 -5.18
C ARG A 79 2.63 -17.45 -4.28
N ALA A 80 2.38 -17.09 -3.02
CA ALA A 80 1.84 -18.02 -2.04
C ALA A 80 0.33 -18.26 -2.18
N LEU A 81 -0.43 -17.24 -2.58
CA LEU A 81 -1.89 -17.28 -2.60
C LEU A 81 -2.51 -17.10 -3.99
N GLY A 82 -1.71 -16.75 -5.02
CA GLY A 82 -2.23 -16.37 -6.33
C GLY A 82 -2.92 -14.99 -6.34
N LEU A 83 -2.77 -14.20 -5.27
CA LEU A 83 -3.47 -12.93 -5.09
C LEU A 83 -2.51 -11.74 -5.20
N ARG A 84 -2.60 -11.00 -6.30
CA ARG A 84 -1.91 -9.71 -6.45
C ARG A 84 -2.76 -8.61 -5.83
N ALA A 85 -2.25 -7.96 -4.78
CA ALA A 85 -2.96 -6.85 -4.15
C ALA A 85 -3.23 -5.70 -5.13
N PHE A 86 -4.47 -5.19 -5.15
CA PHE A 86 -4.89 -4.06 -5.98
C PHE A 86 -4.48 -2.72 -5.38
N ASP A 87 -4.49 -1.66 -6.19
CA ASP A 87 -4.14 -0.30 -5.73
C ASP A 87 -4.99 0.16 -4.53
N VAL A 88 -6.29 -0.17 -4.51
CA VAL A 88 -7.18 0.15 -3.38
C VAL A 88 -6.79 -0.58 -2.10
N GLN A 89 -6.19 -1.78 -2.23
CA GLN A 89 -5.70 -2.56 -1.10
C GLN A 89 -4.37 -2.01 -0.58
N LEU A 90 -3.48 -1.55 -1.47
CA LEU A 90 -2.27 -0.81 -1.10
C LEU A 90 -2.63 0.47 -0.34
N ILE A 91 -3.62 1.23 -0.83
CA ILE A 91 -4.16 2.41 -0.13
C ILE A 91 -4.65 2.04 1.26
N GLY A 92 -5.45 0.98 1.38
CA GLY A 92 -5.92 0.47 2.66
C GLY A 92 -4.78 0.15 3.62
N GLY A 93 -3.74 -0.55 3.15
CA GLY A 93 -2.56 -0.89 3.94
C GLY A 93 -1.78 0.35 4.41
N ILE A 94 -1.60 1.35 3.54
CA ILE A 94 -0.95 2.62 3.89
C ILE A 94 -1.73 3.34 5.00
N PHE A 95 -3.06 3.39 4.91
CA PHE A 95 -3.89 4.02 5.94
C PHE A 95 -3.80 3.30 7.29
N LEU A 96 -3.80 1.96 7.28
CA LEU A 96 -3.64 1.16 8.49
C LEU A 96 -2.27 1.41 9.15
N HIS A 97 -1.19 1.44 8.36
CA HIS A 97 0.16 1.78 8.83
C HIS A 97 0.21 3.17 9.47
N GLN A 98 -0.48 4.15 8.89
CA GLN A 98 -0.61 5.51 9.43
C GLN A 98 -1.51 5.60 10.69
N GLY A 99 -1.97 4.48 11.24
CA GLY A 99 -2.82 4.43 12.43
C GLY A 99 -4.28 4.83 12.18
N ASN A 100 -4.73 4.86 10.92
CA ASN A 100 -6.11 5.17 10.56
C ASN A 100 -6.98 3.91 10.42
N ILE A 101 -8.30 4.12 10.39
CA ILE A 101 -9.26 3.07 10.01
C ILE A 101 -9.46 3.10 8.49
N ALA A 102 -9.11 2.01 7.80
CA ALA A 102 -9.39 1.85 6.38
C ALA A 102 -10.79 1.26 6.17
N GLU A 103 -11.78 2.11 5.85
CA GLU A 103 -13.12 1.65 5.49
C GLU A 103 -13.12 1.02 4.10
N MET A 104 -13.35 -0.30 4.05
CA MET A 104 -13.40 -1.08 2.81
C MET A 104 -14.63 -1.97 2.79
N LYS A 105 -15.34 -2.01 1.65
CA LYS A 105 -16.54 -2.83 1.47
C LYS A 105 -16.24 -4.33 1.61
N THR A 106 -17.27 -5.12 1.89
CA THR A 106 -17.15 -6.59 1.88
C THR A 106 -16.79 -7.06 0.47
N GLY A 107 -15.84 -7.99 0.37
CA GLY A 107 -15.29 -8.45 -0.92
C GLY A 107 -14.03 -7.72 -1.38
N GLU A 108 -13.66 -6.57 -0.79
CA GLU A 108 -12.44 -5.81 -1.15
C GLU A 108 -11.12 -6.47 -0.68
N GLY A 109 -11.18 -7.67 -0.08
CA GLY A 109 -9.98 -8.41 0.35
C GLY A 109 -9.27 -7.84 1.57
N LYS A 110 -10.02 -7.36 2.58
CA LYS A 110 -9.47 -6.80 3.85
C LYS A 110 -8.44 -7.69 4.55
N THR A 111 -8.59 -9.01 4.47
CA THR A 111 -7.63 -9.95 5.06
C THR A 111 -6.27 -9.90 4.38
N LEU A 112 -6.23 -9.79 3.05
CA LEU A 112 -4.99 -9.58 2.30
C LEU A 112 -4.40 -8.20 2.59
N VAL A 113 -5.24 -7.17 2.70
CA VAL A 113 -4.79 -5.80 3.03
C VAL A 113 -4.00 -5.78 4.34
N ALA A 114 -4.46 -6.52 5.35
CA ALA A 114 -3.82 -6.55 6.67
C ALA A 114 -2.40 -7.14 6.65
N THR A 115 -2.03 -7.94 5.64
CA THR A 115 -0.67 -8.49 5.58
C THR A 115 0.38 -7.43 5.26
N LEU A 116 0.02 -6.38 4.50
CA LEU A 116 0.94 -5.32 4.08
C LEU A 116 1.50 -4.52 5.29
N PRO A 117 0.67 -3.88 6.14
CA PRO A 117 1.16 -3.13 7.30
C PRO A 117 1.58 -4.03 8.47
N ALA A 118 1.18 -5.31 8.47
CA ALA A 118 1.67 -6.25 9.49
C ALA A 118 3.07 -6.80 9.15
N TYR A 119 3.43 -6.83 7.87
CA TYR A 119 4.75 -7.21 7.40
C TYR A 119 5.77 -6.07 7.52
N LEU A 120 5.35 -4.84 7.19
CA LEU A 120 6.14 -3.62 7.37
C LEU A 120 6.51 -3.40 8.84
#